data_AF-A0A8C6M0Z3-F1
#
_entry.id   AF-A0A8C6M0Z3-F1
#
_cell.length_a   1.000
_cell.length_b   1.000
_cell.length_c   1.000
_cell.angle_alpha   90.00
_cell.angle_beta   90.00
_cell.angle_gamma   90.00
#
_symmetry.space_group_name_H-M   'P 1'
#
loop_
_entity.id
_entity.type
_entity.pdbx_description
1 polymer ?
#
loop_
_entity_poly.entity_id
_entity_poly.type
_entity_poly.pdbx_seq_one_letter_code
_entity_poly.pdbx_strand_id
1 'polypeptide(L)'
;MSLSSILSAEAIEKAVKDCEAPNSFCHKKFFQLCGLSSKTPKEVRDVFQIIDEDNSGYIEESELKFFLQRFVPGARTLSEAETKKFISAADDNSDGRIGADETFFGAISPFV
;
A
#
# COMPACT_ATOMS: atom_id res chain seq x y z
N MET A 1 8.80 13.15 -7.39
CA MET A 1 8.20 13.47 -6.08
C MET A 1 8.42 12.25 -5.19
N SER A 2 8.94 12.40 -3.99
CA SER A 2 9.16 11.26 -3.08
C SER A 2 7.96 11.13 -2.15
N LEU A 3 7.54 9.90 -1.83
CA LEU A 3 6.43 9.67 -0.91
C LEU A 3 6.64 10.33 0.47
N SER A 4 7.90 10.56 0.85
CA SER A 4 8.32 11.22 2.08
C SER A 4 7.91 12.69 2.15
N SER A 5 7.45 13.25 1.02
CA SER A 5 6.87 14.60 0.96
C SER A 5 5.38 14.62 1.31
N ILE A 6 4.71 13.47 1.26
CA ILE A 6 3.27 13.32 1.51
C ILE A 6 3.04 12.64 2.88
N LEU A 7 3.90 11.66 3.19
CA LEU A 7 3.88 10.84 4.39
C LEU A 7 5.18 11.04 5.19
N SER A 8 5.08 11.08 6.51
CA SER A 8 6.27 11.19 7.36
C SER A 8 7.02 9.87 7.34
N ALA A 9 8.35 9.92 7.12
CA ALA A 9 9.22 8.75 7.18
C ALA A 9 9.04 7.99 8.51
N GLU A 10 8.85 8.70 9.62
CA GLU A 10 8.63 8.08 10.94
C GLU A 10 7.33 7.26 11.01
N ALA A 11 6.26 7.74 10.36
CA ALA A 11 4.96 7.05 10.35
C ALA A 11 5.03 5.79 9.49
N ILE A 12 5.74 5.87 8.36
CA ILE A 12 6.01 4.75 7.48
C ILE A 12 6.88 3.71 8.18
N GLU A 13 7.99 4.10 8.82
CA GLU A 13 8.87 3.18 9.54
C GLU A 13 8.15 2.47 10.68
N LYS A 14 7.28 3.17 11.41
CA LYS A 14 6.40 2.55 12.42
C LYS A 14 5.44 1.54 11.79
N ALA A 15 4.82 1.90 10.66
CA ALA A 15 3.92 1.00 9.94
C ALA A 15 4.64 -0.27 9.46
N VAL A 16 5.85 -0.14 8.92
CA VAL A 16 6.69 -1.27 8.47
C VAL A 16 7.10 -2.15 9.66
N LYS A 17 7.54 -1.54 10.77
CA LYS A 17 7.90 -2.29 12.00
C LYS A 17 6.72 -3.04 12.60
N ASP A 18 5.54 -2.43 12.63
CA ASP A 18 4.32 -3.08 13.15
C ASP A 18 3.89 -4.24 12.25
N CYS A 19 4.16 -4.12 10.95
CA CYS A 19 3.90 -5.14 9.94
C CYS A 19 5.06 -6.14 9.73
N GLU A 20 6.10 -6.11 10.56
CA GLU A 20 7.24 -7.04 10.46
C GLU A 20 6.88 -8.47 10.90
N ALA A 21 5.73 -8.63 11.55
CA ALA A 21 5.21 -9.93 11.99
C ALA A 21 5.01 -10.88 10.79
N PRO A 22 5.60 -12.10 10.82
CA PRO A 22 5.55 -13.02 9.70
C PRO A 22 4.10 -13.42 9.38
N ASN A 23 3.74 -13.38 8.09
CA ASN A 23 2.42 -13.74 7.55
C ASN A 23 1.25 -12.85 7.98
N SER A 24 1.51 -11.67 8.55
CA SER A 24 0.46 -10.79 9.09
C SER A 24 0.47 -9.37 8.50
N PHE A 25 1.03 -9.21 7.29
CA PHE A 25 0.98 -7.93 6.59
C PHE A 25 -0.47 -7.51 6.32
N CYS A 26 -0.91 -6.41 6.92
CA CYS A 26 -2.26 -5.86 6.76
C CYS A 26 -2.20 -4.48 6.10
N HIS A 27 -2.64 -4.36 4.84
CA HIS A 27 -2.75 -3.05 4.17
C HIS A 27 -3.53 -2.04 5.01
N LYS A 28 -4.68 -2.46 5.57
CA LYS A 28 -5.57 -1.54 6.30
C LYS A 28 -4.84 -0.86 7.47
N LYS A 29 -4.11 -1.66 8.26
CA LYS A 29 -3.29 -1.14 9.36
C LYS A 29 -2.11 -0.33 8.86
N PHE A 30 -1.44 -0.77 7.79
CA PHE A 30 -0.31 -0.04 7.22
C PHE A 30 -0.73 1.36 6.77
N PHE A 31 -1.83 1.47 6.02
CA PHE A 31 -2.39 2.76 5.57
C PHE A 31 -2.85 3.65 6.72
N GLN A 32 -3.38 3.05 7.78
CA GLN A 32 -3.79 3.77 8.98
C GLN A 32 -2.58 4.27 9.79
N LEU A 33 -1.52 3.46 9.92
CA LEU A 33 -0.29 3.79 10.65
C LEU A 33 0.59 4.81 9.92
N CYS A 34 0.72 4.68 8.59
CA CYS A 34 1.44 5.67 7.79
C CYS A 34 0.66 6.99 7.68
N GLY A 35 -0.63 6.99 8.02
CA GLY A 35 -1.49 8.16 8.07
C GLY A 35 -2.20 8.46 6.75
N LEU A 36 -2.10 7.58 5.76
CA LEU A 36 -2.81 7.70 4.47
C LEU A 36 -4.34 7.73 4.64
N SER A 37 -4.88 7.07 5.67
CA SER A 37 -6.33 7.10 5.94
C SER A 37 -6.89 8.50 6.24
N SER A 38 -6.05 9.44 6.67
CA SER A 38 -6.46 10.83 6.95
C SER A 38 -6.01 11.81 5.86
N LYS A 39 -5.49 11.31 4.73
CA LYS A 39 -4.99 12.13 3.62
C LYS A 39 -6.06 12.39 2.58
N THR A 40 -5.84 13.45 1.80
CA THR A 40 -6.76 13.78 0.70
C THR A 40 -6.66 12.74 -0.42
N PRO A 41 -7.74 12.52 -1.18
CA PRO A 41 -7.70 11.58 -2.31
C PRO A 41 -6.65 11.95 -3.36
N LYS A 42 -6.27 13.23 -3.47
CA LYS A 42 -5.12 13.67 -4.28
C LYS A 42 -3.81 13.11 -3.78
N GLU A 43 -3.49 13.32 -2.50
CA GLU A 43 -2.26 12.81 -1.87
C GLU A 43 -2.19 11.28 -1.94
N VAL A 44 -3.32 10.60 -1.74
CA VAL A 44 -3.44 9.14 -1.93
C VAL A 44 -3.06 8.74 -3.36
N ARG A 45 -3.59 9.45 -4.35
CA ARG A 45 -3.32 9.19 -5.77
C ARG A 45 -1.86 9.46 -6.12
N ASP A 46 -1.28 10.53 -5.60
CA ASP A 46 0.15 10.83 -5.75
C ASP A 46 1.03 9.74 -5.14
N VAL A 47 0.68 9.22 -3.95
CA VAL A 47 1.41 8.08 -3.35
C VAL A 47 1.27 6.84 -4.20
N PHE A 48 0.07 6.56 -4.71
CA PHE A 48 -0.18 5.43 -5.60
C PHE A 48 0.68 5.52 -6.86
N GLN A 49 0.73 6.71 -7.48
CA GLN A 49 1.50 6.98 -8.69
C GLN A 49 3.02 6.94 -8.47
N ILE A 50 3.49 7.06 -7.23
CA ILE A 50 4.90 6.88 -6.87
C ILE A 50 5.25 5.39 -6.70
N ILE A 51 4.27 4.56 -6.35
CA ILE A 51 4.44 3.12 -6.14
C ILE A 51 4.33 2.37 -7.46
N ASP A 52 3.31 2.73 -8.24
CA ASP A 52 3.02 2.28 -9.58
C ASP A 52 4.12 2.78 -10.54
N GLU A 53 5.04 1.88 -10.92
CA GLU A 53 6.17 2.24 -11.76
C GLU A 53 5.74 2.44 -13.20
N ASP A 54 4.79 1.63 -13.67
CA ASP A 54 4.30 1.68 -15.04
C ASP A 54 3.18 2.70 -15.27
N ASN A 55 2.72 3.35 -14.20
CA ASN A 55 1.62 4.32 -14.20
C ASN A 55 0.34 3.70 -14.82
N SER A 56 0.15 2.39 -14.65
CA SER A 56 -1.02 1.68 -15.16
C SER A 56 -2.30 2.04 -14.40
N GLY A 57 -2.17 2.56 -13.18
CA GLY A 57 -3.27 2.76 -12.23
C GLY A 57 -3.56 1.52 -11.39
N TYR A 58 -2.74 0.48 -11.50
CA TYR A 58 -2.89 -0.80 -10.81
C TYR A 58 -1.55 -1.23 -10.21
N ILE A 59 -1.59 -1.88 -9.05
CA ILE A 59 -0.39 -2.50 -8.44
C ILE A 59 -0.44 -4.01 -8.70
N GLU A 60 0.57 -4.54 -9.38
CA GLU A 60 0.69 -5.97 -9.68
C GLU A 60 1.49 -6.73 -8.61
N GLU A 61 1.45 -8.07 -8.62
CA GLU A 61 2.19 -8.92 -7.66
C GLU A 61 3.69 -8.62 -7.62
N SER A 62 4.28 -8.38 -8.78
CA SER A 62 5.70 -8.04 -8.91
C SER A 62 6.04 -6.71 -8.23
N GLU A 63 5.17 -5.72 -8.32
CA GLU A 63 5.37 -4.40 -7.73
C GLU A 63 5.04 -4.40 -6.25
N LEU A 64 3.97 -5.11 -5.88
CA LEU A 64 3.52 -5.25 -4.51
C LEU A 64 4.59 -5.94 -3.65
N LYS A 65 5.35 -6.88 -4.20
CA LYS A 65 6.54 -7.46 -3.55
C LYS A 65 7.56 -6.41 -3.10
N PHE A 66 7.73 -5.35 -3.90
CA PHE A 66 8.64 -4.24 -3.62
C PHE A 66 7.92 -3.04 -3.00
N PHE A 67 6.62 -3.13 -2.70
CA PHE A 67 5.80 -2.07 -2.12
C PHE A 67 6.50 -1.45 -0.91
N LEU A 68 6.87 -2.27 0.08
CA LEU A 68 7.55 -1.79 1.29
C LEU A 68 8.88 -1.08 1.01
N GLN A 69 9.62 -1.50 -0.02
CA GLN A 69 10.87 -0.83 -0.42
C GLN A 69 10.65 0.53 -1.09
N ARG A 70 9.49 0.73 -1.74
CA ARG A 70 9.10 2.06 -2.24
C ARG A 70 8.93 3.01 -1.06
N PHE A 71 8.39 2.51 0.05
CA PHE A 71 8.12 3.29 1.24
C PHE A 71 9.36 3.59 2.09
N VAL A 72 10.15 2.56 2.37
CA VAL A 72 11.39 2.68 3.14
C VAL A 72 12.52 1.99 2.37
N PRO A 73 13.57 2.71 1.97
CA PRO A 73 14.72 2.11 1.33
C PRO A 73 15.37 1.10 2.29
N GLY A 74 15.40 -0.17 1.91
CA GLY A 74 15.91 -1.26 2.75
C GLY A 74 14.86 -2.03 3.57
N ALA A 75 13.57 -1.75 3.39
CA ALA A 75 12.52 -2.58 3.97
C ALA A 75 12.51 -4.01 3.42
N ARG A 76 11.93 -4.92 4.21
CA ARG A 76 11.66 -6.30 3.80
C ARG A 76 10.73 -6.32 2.59
N THR A 77 11.00 -7.21 1.64
CA THR A 77 10.05 -7.54 0.56
C THR A 77 8.99 -8.51 1.06
N LEU A 78 7.77 -8.37 0.53
CA LEU A 78 6.72 -9.35 0.81
C LEU A 78 7.07 -10.68 0.13
N SER A 79 6.78 -11.80 0.82
CA SER A 79 6.88 -13.11 0.19
C SER A 79 5.69 -13.32 -0.76
N GLU A 80 5.85 -14.15 -1.80
CA GLU A 80 4.78 -14.44 -2.77
C GLU A 80 3.46 -14.85 -2.08
N ALA A 81 3.54 -15.63 -0.99
CA ALA A 81 2.37 -16.01 -0.21
C ALA A 81 1.66 -14.81 0.48
N GLU A 82 2.41 -13.80 0.92
CA GLU A 82 1.88 -12.58 1.53
C GLU A 82 1.30 -11.67 0.44
N THR A 83 2.04 -11.48 -0.66
CA THR A 83 1.62 -10.70 -1.83
C THR A 83 0.32 -11.24 -2.43
N LYS A 84 0.22 -12.56 -2.59
CA LYS A 84 -0.96 -13.21 -3.18
C LYS A 84 -2.19 -13.16 -2.27
N LYS A 85 -1.99 -13.31 -0.95
CA LYS A 85 -3.05 -13.08 0.05
C LYS A 85 -3.51 -11.63 0.06
N PHE A 86 -2.57 -10.71 -0.12
CA PHE A 86 -2.86 -9.29 -0.14
C PHE A 86 -3.68 -8.92 -1.37
N ILE A 87 -3.26 -9.36 -2.57
CA ILE A 87 -4.03 -9.22 -3.81
C ILE A 87 -5.39 -9.84 -3.61
N SER A 88 -5.49 -11.11 -3.18
CA SER A 88 -6.80 -11.75 -2.99
C SER A 88 -7.71 -11.07 -1.95
N ALA A 89 -7.15 -10.27 -1.04
CA ALA A 89 -7.92 -9.53 -0.04
C ALA A 89 -8.26 -8.08 -0.48
N ALA A 90 -7.66 -7.62 -1.57
CA ALA A 90 -7.75 -6.26 -2.11
C ALA A 90 -8.39 -6.22 -3.51
N ASP A 91 -8.31 -7.34 -4.23
CA ASP A 91 -8.82 -7.57 -5.58
C ASP A 91 -10.25 -8.13 -5.48
N ASP A 92 -11.23 -7.22 -5.39
CA ASP A 92 -12.66 -7.55 -5.39
C ASP A 92 -13.15 -7.91 -6.81
N ASN A 93 -12.49 -7.40 -7.85
CA ASN A 93 -12.88 -7.63 -9.24
C ASN A 93 -12.23 -8.89 -9.87
N SER A 94 -11.31 -9.55 -9.16
CA SER A 94 -10.55 -10.72 -9.59
C SER A 94 -9.70 -10.50 -10.85
N ASP A 95 -9.18 -9.29 -11.07
CA ASP A 95 -8.29 -8.94 -12.19
C ASP A 95 -6.82 -9.31 -11.93
N GLY A 96 -6.50 -9.75 -10.71
CA GLY A 96 -5.16 -10.13 -10.28
C GLY A 96 -4.24 -8.94 -9.99
N ARG A 97 -4.79 -7.73 -9.94
CA ARG A 97 -4.11 -6.47 -9.65
C ARG A 97 -4.92 -5.71 -8.60
N ILE A 98 -4.36 -4.60 -8.14
CA ILE A 98 -5.00 -3.79 -7.11
C ILE A 98 -5.16 -2.40 -7.66
N GLY A 99 -6.41 -1.98 -7.89
CA GLY A 99 -6.72 -0.63 -8.31
C GLY A 99 -6.54 0.39 -7.18
N ALA A 100 -6.12 1.60 -7.56
CA ALA A 100 -6.10 2.77 -6.68
C ALA A 100 -7.49 3.14 -6.13
N ASP A 101 -8.55 2.74 -6.82
CA ASP A 101 -9.93 3.03 -6.44
C ASP A 101 -10.46 2.00 -5.43
N GLU A 102 -10.17 0.71 -5.64
CA GLU A 102 -10.73 -0.40 -4.83
C GLU A 102 -10.18 -0.43 -3.40
N THR A 103 -8.87 -0.27 -3.23
CA THR A 103 -8.25 -0.39 -1.90
C THR A 103 -8.28 0.88 -1.09
N PHE A 104 -8.10 2.03 -1.73
CA PHE A 104 -7.87 3.27 -1.04
C PHE A 104 -9.17 4.00 -0.71
N PHE A 105 -10.18 3.99 -1.59
CA PHE A 105 -11.48 4.61 -1.28
C PHE A 105 -12.30 3.75 -0.31
N GLY A 106 -12.27 2.41 -0.46
CA GLY A 106 -12.98 1.51 0.44
C GLY A 106 -12.45 1.51 1.88
N ALA A 107 -11.16 1.78 2.10
CA ALA A 107 -10.56 1.84 3.44
C ALA A 107 -10.74 3.19 4.17
N ILE A 108 -11.09 4.26 3.46
CA ILE A 108 -11.24 5.62 4.02
C ILE A 108 -12.71 6.07 4.14
N SER A 109 -13.65 5.33 3.56
CA SER A 109 -15.08 5.62 3.70
C SER A 109 -15.66 5.01 4.98
N PRO A 110 -16.20 5.80 5.93
CA PRO A 110 -16.98 5.28 7.05
C PRO A 110 -18.40 4.82 6.65
N PHE A 111 -18.71 4.68 5.36
CA PHE A 111 -20.05 4.42 4.87
C PHE A 111 -20.07 3.55 3.61
N VAL A 112 -19.99 2.23 3.80
CA VAL A 112 -20.75 1.18 3.09
C VAL A 112 -20.64 -0.11 3.91
#